data_AF-A0A3A9EKA4-F1
#
_entry.id   AF-A0A3A9EKA4-F1
#
_cell.length_a   1.000
_cell.length_b   1.000
_cell.length_c   1.000
_cell.angle_alpha   90.00
_cell.angle_beta   90.00
_cell.angle_gamma   90.00
#
_symmetry.space_group_name_H-M   'P 1'
#
loop_
_entity.id
_entity.type
_entity.pdbx_description
1 polymer ?
#
loop_
_entity_poly.entity_id
_entity_poly.type
_entity_poly.pdbx_seq_one_letter_code
_entity_poly.pdbx_strand_id
1 'polypeptide(L)' 'MGAYQTREAIEQNLRDAGCEEKCIREFMQDLEQDRMQAGLRLLNQHRRLLLDAMHREQKRIDCLDYLLYQIRKNNI' A
#
# COMPACT_ATOMS: atom_id res chain seq x y z
N MET A 1 19.58 19.77 -5.43
CA MET A 1 19.47 19.90 -3.97
C MET A 1 18.15 19.26 -3.57
N GLY A 2 18.16 17.99 -3.16
CA GLY A 2 16.94 17.31 -2.73
C GLY A 2 16.50 17.87 -1.38
N ALA A 3 15.24 18.27 -1.27
CA ALA A 3 14.69 18.72 0.00
C ALA A 3 14.93 17.65 1.07
N TYR A 4 15.61 17.99 2.16
CA TYR A 4 15.66 17.14 3.33
C TYR A 4 14.22 17.06 3.86
N GLN A 5 13.58 15.90 3.69
CA GLN A 5 12.29 15.65 4.32
C GLN A 5 12.53 15.58 5.82
N THR A 6 11.75 16.31 6.61
CA THR A 6 11.81 16.20 8.07
C THR A 6 11.32 14.82 8.51
N ARG A 7 11.70 14.41 9.71
CA ARG A 7 11.29 13.13 10.32
C ARG A 7 9.76 12.99 10.30
N GLU A 8 9.06 14.07 10.63
CA GLU A 8 7.60 14.16 10.65
C GLU A 8 7.00 14.04 9.25
N ALA A 9 7.63 14.63 8.24
CA ALA A 9 7.17 14.50 6.86
C ALA A 9 7.30 13.06 6.34
N ILE A 10 8.36 12.36 6.72
CA ILE A 10 8.55 10.94 6.40
C ILE A 10 7.48 10.10 7.09
N GLU A 11 7.28 10.28 8.40
CA GLU A 11 6.24 9.56 9.14
C GLU A 11 4.84 9.81 8.57
N GLN A 12 4.51 11.05 8.21
CA GLN A 12 3.22 11.37 7.60
C GLN A 12 3.05 10.69 6.24
N ASN A 13 4.08 10.70 5.38
CA ASN A 13 4.03 10.00 4.10
C ASN A 13 3.77 8.48 4.28
N LEU A 14 4.36 7.87 5.31
CA LEU A 14 4.14 6.45 5.61
C LEU A 14 2.70 6.20 6.11
N ARG A 15 2.16 7.09 6.96
CA ARG A 15 0.75 7.04 7.40
C ARG A 15 -0.21 7.16 6.21
N ASP A 16 0.05 8.11 5.31
CA ASP A 16 -0.77 8.34 4.11
C ASP A 16 -0.69 7.17 3.13
N ALA A 17 0.45 6.48 3.07
CA ALA A 17 0.62 5.23 2.33
C ALA A 17 -0.07 4.01 3.01
N GLY A 18 -0.76 4.21 4.13
CA GLY A 18 -1.43 3.16 4.88
C GLY A 18 -0.48 2.22 5.62
N CYS A 19 0.76 2.64 5.89
CA CYS A 19 1.67 1.86 6.73
C CYS A 19 1.13 1.85 8.17
N GLU A 20 1.04 0.67 8.77
CA GLU A 20 0.69 0.56 10.18
C GLU A 20 1.80 1.11 11.08
N GLU A 21 1.45 1.50 12.31
CA GLU A 21 2.41 2.06 13.29
C GLU A 21 3.65 1.18 13.50
N LYS A 22 3.50 -0.14 13.40
CA LYS A 22 4.64 -1.07 13.48
C LYS A 22 5.62 -0.88 12.31
N CYS A 23 5.10 -0.83 11.09
CA CYS A 23 5.89 -0.60 9.87
C CYS A 23 6.58 0.77 9.92
N ILE A 24 5.86 1.80 10.36
CA ILE A 24 6.41 3.16 10.53
C ILE A 24 7.59 3.13 11.50
N ARG A 25 7.42 2.56 12.70
CA ARG A 25 8.50 2.48 13.69
C ARG A 25 9.72 1.72 13.18
N GLU A 26 9.52 0.57 12.54
CA GLU A 26 10.60 -0.24 11.98
C GLU A 26 11.37 0.51 10.88
N PHE A 27 10.66 1.20 9.98
CA PHE A 27 11.28 2.02 8.95
C PHE A 27 12.10 3.18 9.53
N MET A 28 11.53 3.92 10.49
CA MET A 28 12.22 5.05 11.12
C MET A 28 13.47 4.59 11.88
N GLN A 29 13.42 3.43 12.54
CA GLN A 29 14.60 2.85 13.18
C GLN A 29 15.68 2.45 12.17
N ASP A 30 15.30 1.84 11.04
CA ASP A 30 16.25 1.50 9.99
C ASP A 30 16.89 2.73 9.36
N LEU A 31 16.14 3.84 9.25
CA LEU A 31 16.65 5.13 8.78
C LEU A 31 17.67 5.73 9.77
N GLU A 32 17.36 5.72 11.07
CA GLU A 32 18.26 6.20 12.13
C GLU A 32 19.56 5.37 12.24
N GLN A 33 19.51 4.09 11.86
CA GLN A 33 20.62 3.16 11.93
C GLN A 33 21.37 2.97 10.60
N ASP A 34 21.13 3.85 9.62
CA ASP A 34 21.71 3.84 8.26
C ASP A 34 21.52 2.50 7.52
N ARG A 35 20.45 1.76 7.86
CA ARG A 35 20.07 0.49 7.24
C ARG A 35 19.05 0.68 6.13
N MET A 36 19.36 1.57 5.19
CA MET A 36 18.44 1.97 4.13
C MET A 36 17.91 0.78 3.30
N GLN A 37 18.73 -0.25 3.07
CA GLN A 37 18.31 -1.46 2.35
C GLN A 37 17.24 -2.26 3.09
N ALA A 38 17.26 -2.28 4.42
CA ALA A 38 16.22 -2.95 5.22
C ALA A 38 14.91 -2.17 5.16
N GLY A 39 14.97 -0.84 5.35
CA GLY A 39 13.81 0.03 5.20
C GLY A 39 13.17 -0.05 3.81
N LEU A 40 13.98 -0.08 2.73
CA LEU A 40 13.47 -0.26 1.37
C LEU A 40 12.79 -1.62 1.16
N ARG A 41 13.30 -2.70 1.76
CA ARG A 41 12.64 -4.01 1.69
C ARG A 41 11.28 -3.98 2.39
N LEU A 42 11.21 -3.36 3.56
CA LEU A 42 9.97 -3.20 4.33
C LEU A 42 8.89 -2.45 3.50
N LEU A 43 9.24 -1.32 2.90
CA LEU A 43 8.30 -0.56 2.07
C LEU A 43 7.88 -1.30 0.79
N ASN A 44 8.80 -2.05 0.16
CA ASN A 44 8.45 -2.87 -1.01
C ASN A 44 7.49 -4.01 -0.65
N GLN A 45 7.63 -4.60 0.53
CA GLN A 45 6.69 -5.58 1.04
C GLN A 45 5.31 -4.96 1.27
N HIS A 46 5.25 -3.80 1.92
CA HIS A 46 3.99 -3.06 2.10
C HIS A 46 3.31 -2.74 0.77
N ARG A 47 4.08 -2.24 -0.21
CA ARG A 47 3.58 -1.98 -1.57
C ARG A 47 2.98 -3.23 -2.22
N ARG A 48 3.60 -4.41 -2.06
CA ARG A 48 3.05 -5.67 -2.60
C ARG A 48 1.70 -6.01 -1.95
N LEU A 49 1.57 -5.84 -0.64
CA LEU A 49 0.31 -6.10 0.07
C LEU A 49 -0.83 -5.19 -0.42
N LEU A 50 -0.53 -3.91 -0.66
CA LEU A 50 -1.48 -2.96 -1.24
C LEU A 50 -1.93 -3.39 -2.64
N LEU A 51 -1.00 -3.78 -3.50
CA LEU A 51 -1.31 -4.27 -4.84
C LEU A 51 -2.16 -5.54 -4.80
N ASP A 52 -1.83 -6.47 -3.90
CA ASP A 52 -2.61 -7.70 -3.74
C ASP A 52 -4.03 -7.41 -3.24
N ALA A 53 -4.19 -6.46 -2.31
CA ALA A 53 -5.51 -6.00 -1.86
C ALA A 53 -6.30 -5.37 -3.01
N MET A 54 -5.68 -4.47 -3.78
CA MET A 54 -6.31 -3.84 -4.94
C MET A 54 -6.75 -4.89 -5.97
N HIS A 55 -5.90 -5.86 -6.30
CA HIS A 55 -6.26 -6.94 -7.24
C HIS A 55 -7.40 -7.82 -6.72
N ARG A 56 -7.50 -8.05 -5.39
CA ARG A 56 -8.62 -8.80 -4.80
C ARG A 56 -9.94 -8.03 -4.94
N GLU A 57 -9.94 -6.74 -4.63
CA GLU A 57 -11.16 -5.93 -4.77
C GLU A 57 -11.56 -5.75 -6.23
N GLN A 58 -10.59 -5.56 -7.14
CA GLN A 58 -10.86 -5.52 -8.58
C GLN A 58 -11.57 -6.80 -9.05
N LYS A 59 -11.07 -7.98 -8.68
CA LYS A 59 -11.72 -9.25 -9.04
C LYS A 59 -13.15 -9.36 -8.52
N ARG A 60 -13.42 -8.85 -7.31
CA ARG A 60 -14.78 -8.83 -6.74
C ARG A 60 -15.70 -7.93 -7.55
N ILE A 61 -15.22 -6.75 -7.96
CA ILE A 61 -15.95 -5.83 -8.82
C ILE A 61 -16.23 -6.49 -10.17
N ASP A 62 -15.22 -7.09 -10.81
CA ASP A 62 -15.39 -7.77 -12.11
C ASP A 62 -16.48 -8.86 -12.06
N CYS A 63 -16.49 -9.67 -10.98
CA CYS A 63 -17.52 -10.68 -10.77
C CYS A 63 -18.92 -10.06 -10.61
N LEU A 64 -19.04 -8.98 -9.84
CA LEU A 64 -20.30 -8.30 -9.61
C LEU A 64 -20.83 -7.63 -10.89
N ASP A 65 -19.95 -6.96 -11.64
CA ASP A 65 -20.29 -6.32 -12.91
C ASP A 65 -20.76 -7.34 -13.94
N TYR A 66 -20.11 -8.51 -14.00
CA TYR A 66 -20.56 -9.60 -14.86
C TYR A 66 -21.96 -10.11 -14.47
N LEU A 67 -22.23 -10.29 -13.17
CA LEU A 67 -23.55 -10.70 -12.70
C LEU A 67 -24.62 -9.66 -13.08
N LEU A 68 -24.34 -8.37 -12.85
CA LEU A 68 -25.24 -7.28 -13.21
C LEU A 68 -25.50 -7.22 -14.73
N TYR A 69 -24.47 -7.47 -15.54
CA TYR A 69 -24.63 -7.57 -16.99
C TYR A 69 -25.58 -8.70 -17.40
N GLN A 70 -25.42 -9.90 -16.82
CA GLN A 70 -26.30 -11.05 -17.12
C GLN A 70 -27.76 -10.76 -16.75
N ILE A 71 -28.00 -10.18 -15.57
CA ILE A 71 -29.35 -9.77 -15.11
C ILE A 71 -29.96 -8.75 -16.08
N ARG A 72 -29.20 -7.72 -16.48
CA ARG A 72 -29.69 -6.69 -17.43
C ARG A 72 -30.03 -7.24 -18.81
N LYS A 73 -29.43 -8.37 -19.20
CA LYS A 73 -29.70 -9.04 -20.48
C LYS A 73 -30.81 -10.09 -20.39
N ASN A 74 -31.42 -10.29 -19.22
CA ASN A 74 -32.36 -11.40 -18.96
C ASN A 74 -31.77 -12.77 -19.35
N ASN A 75 -30.46 -12.92 -19.20
CA ASN A 75 -29.74 -14.19 -19.43
C ASN A 75 -29.73 -15.07 -18.17
N ILE A 76 -30.45 -14.65 -17.13
CA ILE A 76 -30.74 -15.33 -15.87
C ILE A 76 -32.23 -15.17 -15.63
#